data_AF-A0A9E5TDH0-F1
#
_entry.id   AF-A0A9E5TDH0-F1
#
_cell.length_a   1.000
_cell.length_b   1.000
_cell.length_c   1.000
_cell.angle_alpha   90.00
_cell.angle_beta   90.00
_cell.angle_gamma   90.00
#
_symmetry.space_group_name_H-M   'P 1'
#
loop_
_entity.id
_entity.type
_entity.pdbx_description
1 polymer ?
#
loop_
_entity_poly.entity_id
_entity_poly.type
_entity_poly.pdbx_seq_one_letter_code
_entity_poly.pdbx_strand_id
1 'polypeptide(L)'
;ADHGECFLEHETLQHSRTLNREELQVPLIVKFPGVEFAGLRVTEHVNLVDIFPTVMAQVGTNPRLSYRLPGTNLASIADAPPSKPCRRTYAEVSLFENNSLDLVGFIDEDGYKRVMDLSVIPGKKATKKSVGLWDTNADPDEQVGLTESLPVRAAYHEQEIARWLVSQKNWRTAIAAEKAPSVEMTEEMKEELRALGYLK
;
A
#
# COMPACT_ATOMS: atom_id res chain seq x y z
N ALA A 1 9.56 -4.32 6.59
CA ALA A 1 8.47 -3.96 7.50
C ALA A 1 7.14 -4.16 6.76
N ASP A 2 6.03 -4.31 7.47
CA ASP A 2 4.68 -4.38 6.93
C ASP A 2 4.12 -2.99 6.59
N HIS A 3 4.56 -1.96 7.32
CA HIS A 3 4.37 -0.55 6.99
C HIS A 3 5.47 0.30 7.65
N GLY A 4 5.45 1.61 7.39
CA GLY A 4 6.27 2.62 8.05
C GLY A 4 5.52 3.37 9.15
N GLU A 5 6.03 4.52 9.56
CA GLU A 5 5.53 5.26 10.72
C GLU A 5 5.80 6.76 10.54
N CYS A 6 4.82 7.61 10.86
CA CYS A 6 5.03 9.06 10.93
C CYS A 6 5.54 9.48 12.32
N PHE A 7 6.57 10.31 12.33
CA PHE A 7 7.25 10.91 13.48
C PHE A 7 7.10 12.44 13.51
N LEU A 8 5.87 12.94 13.27
CA LEU A 8 5.46 14.36 13.18
C LEU A 8 5.64 15.01 11.80
N GLU A 9 6.11 14.28 10.80
CA GLU A 9 6.01 14.70 9.40
C GLU A 9 4.53 14.95 9.05
N HIS A 10 4.29 16.02 8.29
CA HIS A 10 2.94 16.48 7.93
C HIS A 10 1.98 16.64 9.12
N GLU A 11 2.50 16.91 10.32
CA GLU A 11 1.73 17.00 11.58
C GLU A 11 1.03 15.68 11.97
N THR A 12 1.54 14.55 11.48
CA THR A 12 1.01 13.22 11.76
C THR A 12 1.96 12.45 12.66
N LEU A 13 1.40 11.81 13.69
CA LEU A 13 2.11 10.84 14.50
C LEU A 13 1.42 9.48 14.33
N GLN A 14 2.20 8.42 14.34
CA GLN A 14 1.74 7.05 14.12
C GLN A 14 1.35 6.76 12.65
N HIS A 15 0.82 5.56 12.42
CA HIS A 15 0.43 5.04 11.11
C HIS A 15 -1.09 4.81 11.04
N SER A 16 -1.55 4.31 9.89
CA SER A 16 -2.97 4.01 9.60
C SER A 16 -3.87 5.25 9.48
N ARG A 17 -3.28 6.41 9.20
CA ARG A 17 -4.01 7.69 9.11
C ARG A 17 -3.75 8.45 7.81
N THR A 18 -2.65 8.13 7.13
CA THR A 18 -2.29 8.78 5.88
C THR A 18 -1.83 7.73 4.88
N LEU A 19 -1.51 8.17 3.68
CA LEU A 19 -0.77 7.37 2.72
C LEU A 19 0.55 8.06 2.41
N ASN A 20 1.13 8.79 3.37
CA ASN A 20 2.36 9.54 3.19
C ASN A 20 3.55 8.60 2.98
N ARG A 21 4.65 9.13 2.44
CA ARG A 21 5.84 8.34 2.13
C ARG A 21 6.39 7.61 3.36
N GLU A 22 6.33 8.24 4.53
CA GLU A 22 6.80 7.73 5.81
C GLU A 22 6.07 6.44 6.22
N GLU A 23 4.78 6.31 5.87
CA GLU A 23 3.99 5.09 6.12
C GLU A 23 4.16 4.04 5.02
N LEU A 24 4.39 4.45 3.76
CA LEU A 24 4.40 3.55 2.60
C LEU A 24 5.79 3.00 2.23
N GLN A 25 6.84 3.80 2.34
CA GLN A 25 8.17 3.44 1.85
C GLN A 25 8.96 2.71 2.93
N VAL A 26 8.79 1.40 2.98
CA VAL A 26 9.48 0.52 3.92
C VAL A 26 10.80 -0.03 3.36
N PRO A 27 11.77 -0.37 4.22
CA PRO A 27 12.94 -1.11 3.78
C PRO A 27 12.56 -2.54 3.35
N LEU A 28 13.00 -2.92 2.15
CA LEU A 28 12.97 -4.29 1.63
C LEU A 28 14.39 -4.73 1.26
N ILE A 29 14.89 -5.76 1.93
CA ILE A 29 16.20 -6.36 1.66
C ILE A 29 15.95 -7.83 1.35
N VAL A 30 16.43 -8.29 0.20
CA VAL A 30 16.30 -9.69 -0.23
C VAL A 30 17.69 -10.28 -0.39
N LYS A 31 17.93 -11.43 0.25
CA LYS A 31 19.14 -12.22 0.09
C LYS A 31 18.80 -13.47 -0.71
N PHE A 32 19.17 -13.48 -1.98
CA PHE A 32 18.98 -14.65 -2.84
C PHE A 32 20.04 -15.74 -2.54
N PRO A 33 19.71 -17.03 -2.78
CA PRO A 33 20.68 -18.12 -2.69
C PRO A 33 21.90 -17.88 -3.59
N GLY A 34 23.03 -18.50 -3.26
CA GLY A 34 24.23 -18.43 -4.11
C GLY A 34 24.82 -17.02 -4.30
N VAL A 35 24.49 -16.06 -3.42
CA VAL A 35 24.87 -14.64 -3.50
C VAL A 35 24.43 -13.95 -4.80
N GLU A 36 23.38 -14.45 -5.44
CA GLU A 36 22.77 -13.78 -6.59
C GLU A 36 22.35 -12.36 -6.23
N PHE A 37 22.59 -11.43 -7.16
CA PHE A 37 22.28 -10.00 -7.02
C PHE A 37 22.92 -9.32 -5.78
N ALA A 38 23.97 -9.90 -5.20
CA ALA A 38 24.64 -9.31 -4.04
C ALA A 38 25.15 -7.89 -4.34
N GLY A 39 24.81 -6.95 -3.46
CA GLY A 39 25.19 -5.53 -3.60
C GLY A 39 24.34 -4.75 -4.60
N LEU A 40 23.41 -5.39 -5.31
CA LEU A 40 22.50 -4.70 -6.22
C LEU A 40 21.51 -3.83 -5.43
N ARG A 41 21.37 -2.58 -5.86
CA ARG A 41 20.30 -1.67 -5.43
C ARG A 41 19.39 -1.42 -6.62
N VAL A 42 18.10 -1.74 -6.46
CA VAL A 42 17.06 -1.51 -7.47
C VAL A 42 16.21 -0.32 -7.03
N THR A 43 15.95 0.61 -7.95
CA THR A 43 15.15 1.82 -7.70
C THR A 43 13.69 1.69 -8.12
N GLU A 44 13.32 0.62 -8.84
CA GLU A 44 11.94 0.33 -9.24
C GLU A 44 11.01 0.23 -8.03
N HIS A 45 9.79 0.74 -8.18
CA HIS A 45 8.76 0.61 -7.15
C HIS A 45 8.27 -0.84 -7.09
N VAL A 46 8.33 -1.41 -5.89
CA VAL A 46 7.87 -2.77 -5.59
C VAL A 46 6.91 -2.72 -4.42
N ASN A 47 6.11 -3.78 -4.28
CA ASN A 47 5.02 -3.87 -3.33
C ASN A 47 5.14 -5.14 -2.48
N LEU A 48 4.53 -5.15 -1.29
CA LEU A 48 4.53 -6.33 -0.42
C LEU A 48 3.90 -7.56 -1.10
N VAL A 49 2.94 -7.35 -2.02
CA VAL A 49 2.34 -8.43 -2.83
C VAL A 49 3.33 -9.16 -3.73
N ASP A 50 4.51 -8.59 -4.00
CA ASP A 50 5.58 -9.21 -4.79
C ASP A 50 6.37 -10.25 -4.01
N ILE A 51 6.32 -10.22 -2.68
CA ILE A 51 7.03 -11.18 -1.82
C ILE A 51 6.54 -12.60 -2.12
N PHE A 52 5.23 -12.80 -2.21
CA PHE A 52 4.65 -14.11 -2.48
C PHE A 52 5.17 -14.77 -3.78
N PRO A 53 5.01 -14.18 -4.98
CA PRO A 53 5.50 -14.80 -6.21
C PRO A 53 7.02 -14.93 -6.23
N THR A 54 7.76 -14.05 -5.55
CA THR A 54 9.23 -14.15 -5.42
C THR A 54 9.62 -15.40 -4.64
N VAL A 55 8.99 -15.63 -3.47
CA VAL A 55 9.27 -16.81 -2.65
C VAL A 55 8.87 -18.09 -3.39
N MET A 56 7.68 -18.12 -4.00
CA MET A 56 7.21 -19.28 -4.77
C MET A 56 8.18 -19.65 -5.90
N ALA A 57 8.64 -18.66 -6.67
CA ALA A 57 9.62 -18.87 -7.73
C ALA A 57 10.95 -19.46 -7.19
N GLN A 58 11.44 -18.96 -6.06
CA GLN A 58 12.70 -19.41 -5.46
C GLN A 58 12.63 -20.80 -4.86
N VAL A 59 11.49 -21.22 -4.30
CA VAL A 59 11.29 -22.59 -3.81
C VAL A 59 10.94 -23.58 -4.93
N GLY A 60 10.80 -23.11 -6.17
CA GLY A 60 10.45 -23.95 -7.32
C GLY A 60 8.99 -24.41 -7.32
N THR A 61 8.09 -23.71 -6.62
CA THR A 61 6.66 -24.01 -6.61
C THR A 61 5.89 -22.96 -7.40
N ASN A 62 4.87 -23.40 -8.13
CA ASN A 62 3.93 -22.50 -8.80
C ASN A 62 2.52 -22.99 -8.52
N PRO A 63 1.89 -22.55 -7.42
CA PRO A 63 0.55 -23.00 -7.09
C PRO A 63 -0.39 -22.61 -8.23
N ARG A 64 -1.16 -23.57 -8.73
CA ARG A 64 -2.21 -23.32 -9.71
C ARG A 64 -3.38 -22.65 -8.98
N LEU A 65 -3.32 -21.33 -8.88
CA LEU A 65 -4.40 -20.53 -8.32
C LEU A 65 -5.53 -20.39 -9.34
N SER A 66 -6.77 -20.42 -8.86
CA SER A 66 -7.96 -20.15 -9.68
C SER A 66 -8.10 -18.68 -10.08
N TYR A 67 -7.21 -17.82 -9.55
CA TYR A 67 -7.16 -16.39 -9.76
C TYR A 67 -5.72 -15.93 -10.02
N ARG A 68 -5.57 -14.74 -10.60
CA ARG A 68 -4.27 -14.10 -10.79
C ARG A 68 -3.94 -13.24 -9.57
N LEU A 69 -2.73 -13.39 -9.05
CA LEU A 69 -2.20 -12.47 -8.04
C LEU A 69 -1.56 -11.25 -8.74
N PRO A 70 -1.63 -10.05 -8.13
CA PRO A 70 -1.11 -8.81 -8.73
C PRO A 70 0.42 -8.65 -8.58
N GLY A 71 1.07 -9.53 -7.83
CA GLY A 71 2.50 -9.45 -7.55
C GLY A 71 3.39 -9.90 -8.71
N THR A 72 4.61 -9.40 -8.72
CA THR A 72 5.68 -9.76 -9.67
C THR A 72 6.84 -10.42 -8.93
N ASN A 73 7.50 -11.40 -9.55
CA ASN A 73 8.72 -11.99 -9.01
C ASN A 73 9.85 -10.96 -9.00
N LEU A 74 10.39 -10.60 -7.84
CA LEU A 74 11.46 -9.63 -7.70
C LEU A 74 12.78 -10.09 -8.33
N ALA A 75 13.01 -11.40 -8.48
CA ALA A 75 14.21 -11.89 -9.16
C ALA A 75 14.24 -11.47 -10.63
N SER A 76 13.10 -11.41 -11.33
CA SER A 76 13.07 -10.94 -12.72
C SER A 76 13.32 -9.44 -12.83
N ILE A 77 12.97 -8.66 -11.80
CA ILE A 77 13.30 -7.24 -11.74
C ILE A 77 14.79 -7.05 -11.44
N ALA A 78 15.37 -7.86 -10.56
CA ALA A 78 16.79 -7.82 -10.23
C ALA A 78 17.69 -8.26 -11.40
N ASP A 79 17.24 -9.21 -12.21
CA ASP A 79 17.96 -9.71 -13.40
C ASP A 79 18.02 -8.67 -14.53
N ALA A 80 16.94 -7.91 -14.71
CA ALA A 80 16.87 -6.82 -15.69
C ALA A 80 16.29 -5.55 -15.06
N PRO A 81 17.06 -4.83 -14.21
CA PRO A 81 16.57 -3.62 -13.55
C PRO A 81 16.23 -2.56 -14.60
N PRO A 82 15.03 -1.96 -14.53
CA PRO A 82 14.66 -0.92 -15.49
C PRO A 82 15.51 0.32 -15.24
N SER A 83 15.84 1.05 -16.32
CA SER A 83 16.66 2.27 -16.24
C SER A 83 16.00 3.42 -15.48
N LYS A 84 14.67 3.38 -15.36
CA LYS A 84 13.84 4.26 -14.51
C LYS A 84 12.67 3.45 -13.96
N PRO A 85 12.10 3.81 -12.79
CA PRO A 85 10.86 3.22 -12.33
C PRO A 85 9.79 3.32 -13.42
N CYS A 86 9.08 2.22 -13.67
CA CYS A 86 8.01 2.18 -14.67
C CYS A 86 6.74 1.50 -14.15
N ARG A 87 6.72 1.08 -12.87
CA ARG A 87 5.58 0.40 -12.30
C ARG A 87 4.62 1.35 -11.60
N ARG A 88 3.35 1.20 -11.96
CA ARG A 88 2.20 1.78 -11.25
C ARG A 88 1.95 1.07 -9.93
N THR A 89 1.79 1.84 -8.87
CA THR A 89 1.54 1.34 -7.52
C THR A 89 0.27 1.95 -6.94
N TYR A 90 -0.48 1.13 -6.19
CA TYR A 90 -1.69 1.54 -5.50
C TYR A 90 -1.54 1.23 -4.01
N ALA A 91 -2.08 2.09 -3.16
CA ALA A 91 -2.10 1.89 -1.72
C ALA A 91 -3.47 2.29 -1.17
N GLU A 92 -3.88 1.67 -0.06
CA GLU A 92 -5.12 2.02 0.61
C GLU A 92 -4.96 1.95 2.12
N VAL A 93 -5.73 2.79 2.80
CA VAL A 93 -5.96 2.66 4.24
C VAL A 93 -7.46 2.82 4.47
N SER A 94 -8.04 1.86 5.18
CA SER A 94 -9.41 1.89 5.64
C SER A 94 -9.42 1.62 7.14
N LEU A 95 -9.93 2.55 7.93
CA LEU A 95 -10.11 2.30 9.36
C LEU A 95 -11.42 1.52 9.57
N PHE A 96 -11.27 0.28 10.08
CA PHE A 96 -12.30 -0.75 10.26
C PHE A 96 -13.55 -0.33 11.05
N GLU A 97 -13.58 0.83 11.69
CA GLU A 97 -14.82 1.40 12.22
C GLU A 97 -15.52 2.26 11.15
N ASN A 98 -16.53 1.68 10.51
CA ASN A 98 -17.54 2.36 9.69
C ASN A 98 -17.04 3.15 8.45
N ASN A 99 -15.90 2.82 7.85
CA ASN A 99 -15.31 3.62 6.75
C ASN A 99 -15.04 5.07 7.20
N SER A 100 -14.56 5.23 8.43
CA SER A 100 -14.30 6.53 9.02
C SER A 100 -13.09 7.26 8.44
N LEU A 101 -12.23 6.54 7.74
CA LEU A 101 -11.16 7.09 6.93
C LEU A 101 -10.89 6.08 5.81
N ASP A 102 -11.18 6.46 4.56
CA ASP A 102 -10.90 5.66 3.37
C ASP A 102 -10.02 6.48 2.43
N LEU A 103 -8.71 6.24 2.47
CA LEU A 103 -7.77 6.85 1.54
C LEU A 103 -7.33 5.85 0.48
N VAL A 104 -7.21 6.34 -0.75
CA VAL A 104 -6.65 5.57 -1.86
C VAL A 104 -5.56 6.39 -2.53
N GLY A 105 -4.41 5.77 -2.67
CA GLY A 105 -3.21 6.32 -3.26
C GLY A 105 -2.86 5.65 -4.58
N PHE A 106 -2.32 6.42 -5.51
CA PHE A 106 -1.79 5.95 -6.79
C PHE A 106 -0.46 6.65 -7.08
N ILE A 107 0.55 5.88 -7.48
CA ILE A 107 1.84 6.39 -7.96
C ILE A 107 2.03 5.90 -9.38
N ASP A 108 2.25 6.84 -10.31
CA ASP A 108 2.50 6.52 -11.72
C ASP A 108 3.98 6.28 -12.04
N GLU A 109 4.24 5.88 -13.28
CA GLU A 109 5.58 5.62 -13.81
C GLU A 109 6.51 6.84 -13.86
N ASP A 110 5.97 8.07 -13.75
CA ASP A 110 6.76 9.29 -13.72
C ASP A 110 7.09 9.72 -12.27
N GLY A 111 6.60 8.99 -11.26
CA GLY A 111 6.77 9.30 -9.84
C GLY A 111 5.78 10.33 -9.31
N TYR A 112 4.67 10.59 -10.01
CA TYR A 112 3.62 11.42 -9.45
C TYR A 112 2.69 10.57 -8.58
N LYS A 113 2.42 11.07 -7.38
CA LYS A 113 1.54 10.43 -6.41
C LYS A 113 0.26 11.22 -6.24
N ARG A 114 -0.89 10.58 -6.39
CA ARG A 114 -2.22 11.09 -6.04
C ARG A 114 -2.75 10.36 -4.81
N VAL A 115 -3.31 11.10 -3.86
CA VAL A 115 -4.11 10.53 -2.77
C VAL A 115 -5.49 11.17 -2.79
N MET A 116 -6.53 10.34 -2.67
CA MET A 116 -7.93 10.75 -2.60
C MET A 116 -8.55 10.30 -1.29
N ASP A 117 -9.37 11.18 -0.70
CA ASP A 117 -10.24 10.86 0.43
C ASP A 117 -11.62 10.44 -0.09
N LEU A 118 -11.97 9.19 0.17
CA LEU A 118 -13.25 8.57 -0.19
C LEU A 118 -14.19 8.41 1.02
N SER A 119 -13.84 9.00 2.16
CA SER A 119 -14.60 8.89 3.40
C SER A 119 -16.01 9.48 3.24
N VAL A 120 -17.03 8.69 3.58
CA VAL A 120 -18.44 9.08 3.46
C VAL A 120 -19.02 9.61 4.78
N ILE A 121 -18.27 9.51 5.90
CA ILE A 121 -18.71 10.01 7.21
C ILE A 121 -18.49 11.52 7.31
N PRO A 122 -19.56 12.31 7.57
CA PRO A 122 -19.42 13.75 7.82
C PRO A 122 -18.49 14.04 9.01
N GLY A 123 -17.54 14.96 8.82
CA GLY A 123 -16.62 15.42 9.87
C GLY A 123 -15.37 14.55 10.08
N LYS A 124 -15.27 13.38 9.43
CA LYS A 124 -14.05 12.56 9.42
C LYS A 124 -13.40 12.58 8.03
N LYS A 125 -12.79 13.72 7.71
CA LYS A 125 -11.99 13.89 6.48
C LYS A 125 -10.51 13.81 6.79
N ALA A 126 -9.74 13.34 5.83
CA ALA A 126 -8.30 13.45 5.88
C ALA A 126 -7.83 14.91 5.90
N THR A 127 -6.64 15.12 6.43
CA THR A 127 -6.03 16.44 6.47
C THR A 127 -5.67 16.88 5.05
N LYS A 128 -5.62 18.19 4.80
CA LYS A 128 -5.18 18.72 3.50
C LYS A 128 -3.74 18.32 3.14
N LYS A 129 -2.95 17.88 4.12
CA LYS A 129 -1.57 17.43 3.91
C LYS A 129 -1.47 15.95 3.52
N SER A 130 -2.54 15.17 3.69
CA SER A 130 -2.56 13.74 3.31
C SER A 130 -3.39 13.45 2.06
N VAL A 131 -3.93 14.48 1.41
CA VAL A 131 -4.73 14.37 0.17
C VAL A 131 -4.23 15.40 -0.83
N GLY A 132 -3.91 14.98 -2.04
CA GLY A 132 -3.27 15.86 -3.01
C GLY A 132 -2.58 15.11 -4.15
N LEU A 133 -1.83 15.87 -4.94
CA LEU A 133 -0.96 15.38 -6.00
C LEU A 133 0.46 15.90 -5.73
N TRP A 134 1.47 15.05 -5.80
CA TRP A 134 2.87 15.41 -5.58
C TRP A 134 3.78 14.74 -6.61
N ASP A 135 4.95 15.33 -6.86
CA ASP A 135 6.05 14.72 -7.61
C ASP A 135 7.05 14.14 -6.61
N THR A 136 7.01 12.83 -6.35
CA THR A 136 7.83 12.22 -5.27
C THR A 136 9.30 12.07 -5.63
N ASN A 137 9.66 12.30 -6.89
CA ASN A 137 11.05 12.34 -7.35
C ASN A 137 11.67 13.70 -7.03
N ALA A 138 10.96 14.79 -7.32
CA ALA A 138 11.43 16.16 -7.08
C ALA A 138 11.17 16.65 -5.65
N ASP A 139 10.10 16.16 -5.02
CA ASP A 139 9.66 16.51 -3.67
C ASP A 139 9.42 15.23 -2.85
N PRO A 140 10.52 14.57 -2.39
CA PRO A 140 10.45 13.36 -1.58
C PRO A 140 9.57 13.46 -0.35
N ASP A 141 9.49 14.65 0.23
CA ASP A 141 8.81 14.93 1.50
C ASP A 141 7.37 15.43 1.28
N GLU A 142 6.88 15.45 0.04
CA GLU A 142 5.48 15.74 -0.30
C GLU A 142 4.98 17.10 0.26
N GLN A 143 5.84 18.12 0.22
CA GLN A 143 5.57 19.45 0.77
C GLN A 143 4.79 20.35 -0.20
N VAL A 144 4.96 20.16 -1.51
CA VAL A 144 4.41 21.03 -2.55
C VAL A 144 3.30 20.32 -3.31
N GLY A 145 2.05 20.64 -2.96
CA GLY A 145 0.87 20.12 -3.65
C GLY A 145 0.71 20.68 -5.06
N LEU A 146 0.47 19.80 -6.04
CA LEU A 146 0.40 20.08 -7.47
C LEU A 146 -1.01 19.89 -8.09
N THR A 147 -2.04 19.64 -7.28
CA THR A 147 -3.39 19.35 -7.78
C THR A 147 -3.92 20.45 -8.71
N GLU A 148 -3.80 21.71 -8.29
CA GLU A 148 -4.32 22.86 -9.04
C GLU A 148 -3.42 23.25 -10.22
N SER A 149 -2.11 23.01 -10.10
CA SER A 149 -1.13 23.34 -11.15
C SER A 149 -1.06 22.29 -12.26
N LEU A 150 -1.41 21.03 -11.95
CA LEU A 150 -1.43 19.90 -12.89
C LEU A 150 -2.81 19.20 -12.94
N PRO A 151 -3.89 19.91 -13.29
CA PRO A 151 -5.26 19.39 -13.21
C PRO A 151 -5.49 18.20 -14.16
N VAL A 152 -4.83 18.18 -15.33
CA VAL A 152 -4.94 17.07 -16.28
C VAL A 152 -4.34 15.78 -15.71
N ARG A 153 -3.19 15.88 -15.02
CA ARG A 153 -2.56 14.72 -14.37
C ARG A 153 -3.38 14.25 -13.17
N ALA A 154 -3.90 15.19 -12.37
CA ALA A 154 -4.81 14.87 -11.26
C ALA A 154 -6.05 14.09 -11.75
N ALA A 155 -6.71 14.56 -12.82
CA ALA A 155 -7.86 13.89 -13.40
C ALA A 155 -7.51 12.51 -14.01
N TYR A 156 -6.34 12.38 -14.64
CA TYR A 156 -5.84 11.08 -15.11
C TYR A 156 -5.66 10.09 -13.95
N HIS A 157 -5.04 10.52 -12.85
CA HIS A 157 -4.86 9.68 -11.66
C HIS A 157 -6.18 9.29 -11.00
N GLU A 158 -7.16 10.19 -10.95
CA GLU A 158 -8.51 9.90 -10.48
C GLU A 158 -9.17 8.78 -11.31
N GLN A 159 -8.97 8.78 -12.63
CA GLN A 159 -9.47 7.70 -13.49
C GLN A 159 -8.75 6.37 -13.24
N GLU A 160 -7.43 6.38 -13.02
CA GLU A 160 -6.68 5.16 -12.72
C GLU A 160 -7.08 4.57 -11.37
N ILE A 161 -7.26 5.42 -10.34
CA ILE A 161 -7.81 5.01 -9.04
C ILE A 161 -9.20 4.41 -9.22
N ALA A 162 -10.10 5.05 -9.97
CA ALA A 162 -11.45 4.53 -10.20
C ALA A 162 -11.43 3.18 -10.93
N ARG A 163 -10.58 3.01 -11.96
CA ARG A 163 -10.39 1.74 -12.67
C ARG A 163 -9.90 0.65 -11.73
N TRP A 164 -8.91 0.97 -10.89
CA TRP A 164 -8.41 0.03 -9.90
C TRP A 164 -9.50 -0.39 -8.91
N LEU A 165 -10.23 0.55 -8.32
CA LEU A 165 -11.35 0.24 -7.41
C LEU A 165 -12.44 -0.63 -8.05
N VAL A 166 -12.80 -0.36 -9.31
CA VAL A 166 -13.75 -1.21 -10.05
C VAL A 166 -13.18 -2.61 -10.26
N SER A 167 -11.88 -2.72 -10.56
CA SER A 167 -11.17 -4.00 -10.67
C SER A 167 -11.00 -4.74 -9.34
N GLN A 168 -11.29 -4.11 -8.19
CA GLN A 168 -11.32 -4.79 -6.88
C GLN A 168 -12.75 -5.17 -6.46
N LYS A 169 -13.78 -4.56 -7.07
CA LYS A 169 -15.18 -4.67 -6.64
C LYS A 169 -15.69 -6.10 -6.59
N ASN A 170 -15.41 -6.91 -7.61
CA ASN A 170 -15.93 -8.28 -7.68
C ASN A 170 -15.32 -9.16 -6.57
N TRP A 171 -14.02 -9.00 -6.30
CA TRP A 171 -13.29 -9.71 -5.24
C TRP A 171 -13.75 -9.28 -3.87
N ARG A 172 -13.90 -7.97 -3.63
CA ARG A 172 -14.43 -7.43 -2.37
C ARG A 172 -15.84 -7.90 -2.09
N THR A 173 -16.69 -7.96 -3.10
CA THR A 173 -18.07 -8.43 -2.95
C THR A 173 -18.11 -9.92 -2.64
N ALA A 174 -17.27 -10.73 -3.29
CA ALA A 174 -17.15 -12.16 -3.02
C ALA A 174 -16.64 -12.43 -1.59
N ILE A 175 -15.56 -11.77 -1.17
CA ILE A 175 -14.99 -11.92 0.17
C ILE A 175 -15.94 -11.39 1.25
N ALA A 176 -16.60 -10.25 1.04
CA ALA A 176 -17.54 -9.70 2.01
C ALA A 176 -18.81 -10.57 2.16
N ALA A 177 -19.20 -11.30 1.10
CA ALA A 177 -20.30 -12.26 1.17
C ALA A 177 -19.94 -13.49 2.02
N GLU A 178 -18.66 -13.87 2.08
CA GLU A 178 -18.14 -14.85 3.02
C GLU A 178 -18.02 -14.18 4.41
N LYS A 179 -19.11 -14.18 5.18
CA LYS A 179 -19.04 -13.80 6.60
C LYS A 179 -17.99 -14.68 7.28
N ALA A 180 -16.87 -14.09 7.66
CA ALA A 180 -15.96 -14.73 8.60
C ALA A 180 -16.78 -15.15 9.83
N PRO A 181 -16.69 -16.42 10.27
CA PRO A 181 -17.40 -16.84 11.46
C PRO A 181 -16.99 -15.94 12.61
N SER A 182 -17.96 -15.38 13.33
CA SER A 182 -17.67 -14.66 14.56
C SER A 182 -17.04 -15.64 15.54
N VAL A 183 -15.78 -15.42 15.89
CA VAL A 183 -15.11 -16.17 16.93
C VAL A 183 -15.44 -15.49 18.25
N GLU A 184 -16.19 -16.15 19.12
CA GLU A 184 -16.32 -15.70 20.49
C GLU A 184 -14.97 -15.91 21.20
N MET A 185 -14.42 -14.85 21.77
CA MET A 185 -13.20 -14.95 22.56
C MET A 185 -13.47 -15.80 23.79
N THR A 186 -12.71 -16.87 23.97
CA THR A 186 -12.74 -17.65 25.21
C THR A 186 -12.27 -16.80 26.39
N GLU A 187 -12.65 -17.17 27.61
CA GLU A 187 -12.18 -16.46 28.81
C GLU A 187 -10.66 -16.54 28.95
N GLU A 188 -10.05 -17.66 28.56
CA GLU A 188 -8.59 -17.84 28.55
C GLU A 188 -7.91 -16.84 27.60
N MET A 189 -8.40 -16.67 26.37
CA MET A 189 -7.89 -15.67 25.44
C MET A 189 -8.06 -14.24 25.98
N LYS A 190 -9.15 -13.96 26.69
CA LYS A 190 -9.36 -12.64 27.32
C LYS A 190 -8.36 -12.41 28.46
N GLU A 191 -8.07 -13.42 29.27
CA GLU A 191 -7.06 -13.32 30.33
C GLU A 191 -5.65 -13.11 29.76
N GLU A 192 -5.27 -13.84 28.73
CA GLU A 192 -3.99 -13.65 28.03
C GLU A 192 -3.87 -12.23 27.47
N LEU A 193 -4.91 -11.74 26.80
CA LEU A 193 -4.91 -10.38 26.24
C LEU A 193 -4.94 -9.28 27.30
N ARG A 194 -5.57 -9.51 28.46
CA ARG A 194 -5.44 -8.60 29.63
C ARG A 194 -4.01 -8.59 30.17
N ALA A 195 -3.37 -9.75 30.29
CA ALA A 195 -1.99 -9.86 30.75
C ALA A 195 -1.01 -9.15 29.80
N LEU A 196 -1.30 -9.16 28.50
CA LEU A 196 -0.55 -8.45 27.46
C LEU A 196 -0.95 -6.97 27.32
N GLY A 197 -1.97 -6.49 28.03
CA GLY A 197 -2.42 -5.10 28.03
C GLY A 197 -3.32 -4.68 26.85
N TYR A 198 -3.77 -5.64 26.04
CA TYR A 198 -4.70 -5.40 24.92
C TYR A 198 -6.15 -5.26 25.36
N LEU A 199 -6.50 -5.80 26.53
CA LEU A 199 -7.81 -5.63 27.17
C LEU A 199 -7.65 -4.94 28.53
N LYS A 200 -8.55 -4.01 28.83
CA LYS A 200 -8.66 -3.37 30.16
C LYS A 200 -9.65 -4.11 31.06
#